data_AF-A0A3S4IUD1-F1
#
_entry.id   AF-A0A3S4IUD1-F1
#
_cell.length_a   1.000
_cell.length_b   1.000
_cell.length_c   1.000
_cell.angle_alpha   90.00
_cell.angle_beta   90.00
_cell.angle_gamma   90.00
#
_symmetry.space_group_name_H-M   'P 1'
#
loop_
_entity.id
_entity.type
_entity.pdbx_description
1 polymer ?
#
loop_
_entity_poly.entity_id
_entity_poly.type
_entity_poly.pdbx_seq_one_letter_code
_entity_poly.pdbx_strand_id
1 'polypeptide(L)'
;MAQNPAKFYYNCAPAHTTYPTKKVTPADVAPVTLGDNLTSNRRTINKYFVPDVLETCQLSMGLTELAPGNLWNTMPCHTHERRMEVYFYFNMEENACVFHMMGQPQETRHIVMHNEAGGYLPKLVYSLRRRHPGLYVHLGGWWVKTRSLMIWTTLQ
;
A
#
# COMPACT_ATOMS: atom_id res chain seq x y z
N MET A 1 -17.63 -13.02 -22.85
CA MET A 1 -16.91 -12.30 -21.76
C MET A 1 -15.56 -11.85 -22.30
N ALA A 2 -15.02 -10.72 -21.83
CA ALA A 2 -13.70 -10.24 -22.28
C ALA A 2 -12.61 -11.26 -21.92
N GLN A 3 -11.67 -11.51 -22.84
CA GLN A 3 -10.59 -12.50 -22.65
C GLN A 3 -9.57 -12.06 -21.58
N ASN A 4 -9.48 -10.76 -21.29
CA ASN A 4 -8.66 -10.20 -20.22
C ASN A 4 -9.47 -9.14 -19.46
N PRO A 5 -10.19 -9.51 -18.39
CA PRO A 5 -11.04 -8.59 -17.66
C PRO A 5 -10.21 -7.56 -16.88
N ALA A 6 -10.72 -6.33 -16.78
CA ALA A 6 -10.11 -5.31 -15.94
C ALA A 6 -10.19 -5.71 -14.46
N LYS A 7 -9.08 -5.53 -13.74
CA LYS A 7 -9.02 -5.75 -12.29
C LYS A 7 -9.16 -4.42 -11.57
N PHE A 8 -10.33 -4.17 -11.00
CA PHE A 8 -10.60 -2.97 -10.22
C PHE A 8 -10.34 -3.24 -8.75
N TYR A 9 -9.33 -2.60 -8.20
CA TYR A 9 -9.10 -2.53 -6.78
C TYR A 9 -9.65 -1.19 -6.25
N TYR A 10 -10.43 -1.23 -5.16
CA TYR A 10 -11.05 -0.04 -4.58
C TYR A 10 -10.90 -0.02 -3.07
N ASN A 11 -10.96 1.20 -2.50
CA ASN A 11 -11.15 1.41 -1.07
C ASN A 11 -12.31 2.36 -0.85
N CYS A 12 -12.96 2.20 0.30
CA CYS A 12 -14.02 3.08 0.75
C CYS A 12 -13.71 3.52 2.18
N ALA A 13 -13.88 4.81 2.46
CA ALA A 13 -13.73 5.39 3.78
C ALA A 13 -14.87 6.40 4.01
N PRO A 14 -15.29 6.63 5.27
CA PRO A 14 -16.32 7.62 5.56
C PRO A 14 -15.98 9.01 5.00
N ALA A 15 -16.98 9.74 4.51
CA ALA A 15 -16.81 11.08 3.98
C ALA A 15 -17.95 11.97 4.51
N HIS A 16 -17.60 13.14 5.04
CA HIS A 16 -18.56 14.11 5.60
C HIS A 16 -18.86 15.26 4.64
N THR A 17 -18.14 15.32 3.51
CA THR A 17 -18.39 16.28 2.44
C THR A 17 -18.26 15.58 1.07
N THR A 18 -19.00 16.08 0.09
CA THR A 18 -18.94 15.60 -1.29
C THR A 18 -17.90 16.41 -2.06
N TYR A 19 -16.91 15.72 -2.63
CA TYR A 19 -15.98 16.29 -3.61
C TYR A 19 -16.32 15.82 -5.03
N PRO A 20 -15.93 16.56 -6.08
CA PRO A 20 -16.19 16.18 -7.47
C PRO A 20 -15.58 14.81 -7.83
N THR A 21 -16.31 14.00 -8.60
CA THR A 21 -15.75 12.77 -9.19
C THR A 21 -14.69 13.14 -10.22
N LYS A 22 -13.48 12.59 -10.07
CA LYS A 22 -12.34 12.85 -10.96
C LYS A 22 -11.67 11.55 -11.39
N LYS A 23 -11.44 11.41 -12.70
CA LYS A 23 -10.56 10.37 -13.24
C LYS A 23 -9.11 10.83 -13.07
N VAL A 24 -8.27 9.98 -12.49
CA VAL A 24 -6.82 10.20 -12.38
C VAL A 24 -6.11 9.15 -13.21
N THR A 25 -5.21 9.60 -14.08
CA THR A 25 -4.38 8.77 -14.95
C THR A 25 -2.91 8.82 -14.52
N PRO A 26 -2.05 7.92 -15.02
CA PRO A 26 -0.61 8.01 -14.76
C PRO A 26 0.05 9.33 -15.22
N ALA A 27 -0.57 10.07 -16.14
CA ALA A 27 -0.08 11.38 -16.59
C ALA A 27 -0.43 12.51 -15.60
N ASP A 28 -1.43 12.29 -14.73
CA ASP A 28 -1.89 13.28 -13.74
C ASP A 28 -1.09 13.21 -12.42
N VAL A 29 -0.19 12.23 -12.29
CA VAL A 29 0.62 12.03 -11.08
C VAL A 29 2.07 12.36 -11.37
N ALA A 30 2.81 12.82 -10.36
CA ALA A 30 4.25 13.02 -10.42
C ALA A 30 4.96 11.81 -9.80
N PRO A 31 5.49 10.85 -10.59
CA PRO A 31 6.18 9.69 -10.06
C PRO A 31 7.48 10.11 -9.38
N VAL A 32 7.77 9.51 -8.22
CA VAL A 32 9.03 9.75 -7.50
C VAL A 32 9.78 8.44 -7.38
N THR A 33 10.97 8.37 -7.97
CA THR A 33 11.87 7.21 -7.83
C THR A 33 12.85 7.45 -6.69
N LEU A 34 12.86 6.52 -5.74
CA LEU A 34 13.65 6.59 -4.51
C LEU A 34 14.42 5.28 -4.27
N GLY A 35 15.36 5.34 -3.33
CA GLY A 35 16.12 4.17 -2.90
C GLY A 35 17.23 3.77 -3.87
N ASP A 36 17.90 2.69 -3.50
CA ASP A 36 19.09 2.16 -4.16
C ASP A 36 19.03 0.63 -4.25
N ASN A 37 19.71 0.06 -5.24
CA ASN A 37 19.82 -1.38 -5.43
C ASN A 37 20.62 -2.03 -4.29
N LEU A 38 21.64 -1.36 -3.75
CA LEU A 38 22.45 -1.83 -2.63
C LEU A 38 21.63 -2.06 -1.36
N THR A 39 20.61 -1.23 -1.15
CA THR A 39 19.65 -1.36 -0.04
C THR A 39 18.40 -2.14 -0.43
N SER A 40 18.36 -2.70 -1.65
CA SER A 40 17.25 -3.45 -2.23
C SER A 40 15.90 -2.73 -2.09
N ASN A 41 15.87 -1.40 -2.18
CA ASN A 41 14.67 -0.58 -2.00
C ASN A 41 14.43 0.41 -3.16
N ARG A 42 15.10 0.23 -4.29
CA ARG A 42 14.88 1.02 -5.51
C ARG A 42 13.45 0.82 -5.99
N ARG A 43 12.69 1.91 -6.02
CA ARG A 43 11.25 1.87 -6.32
C ARG A 43 10.73 3.19 -6.87
N THR A 44 9.62 3.14 -7.56
CA THR A 44 8.88 4.30 -8.07
C THR A 44 7.53 4.38 -7.39
N ILE A 45 7.25 5.52 -6.76
CA ILE A 45 5.99 5.81 -6.06
C ILE A 45 5.14 6.73 -6.93
N ASN A 46 3.93 6.30 -7.25
CA ASN A 46 2.93 7.03 -8.02
C ASN A 46 1.78 7.43 -7.07
N LYS A 47 1.66 8.71 -6.74
CA LYS A 47 0.67 9.21 -5.78
C LYS A 47 -0.61 9.60 -6.52
N TYR A 48 -1.65 8.77 -6.46
CA TYR A 48 -2.89 9.00 -7.21
C TYR A 48 -3.88 9.86 -6.44
N PHE A 49 -4.25 9.46 -5.23
CA PHE A 49 -5.16 10.22 -4.39
C PHE A 49 -4.36 10.88 -3.27
N VAL A 50 -3.93 12.11 -3.52
CA VAL A 50 -3.23 12.99 -2.56
C VAL A 50 -3.68 14.43 -2.80
N PRO A 51 -3.56 15.33 -1.81
CA PRO A 51 -4.02 16.72 -1.94
C PRO A 51 -3.53 17.45 -3.19
N ASP A 52 -2.30 17.17 -3.64
CA ASP A 52 -1.71 17.78 -4.83
C ASP A 52 -2.41 17.37 -6.15
N VAL A 53 -3.18 16.26 -6.15
CA VAL A 53 -3.85 15.71 -7.33
C VAL A 53 -5.37 15.90 -7.26
N LEU A 54 -5.99 15.64 -6.10
CA LEU A 54 -7.40 15.89 -5.84
C LEU A 54 -7.70 16.00 -4.35
N GLU A 55 -8.83 16.63 -4.05
CA GLU A 55 -9.37 16.71 -2.69
C GLU A 55 -10.12 15.44 -2.30
N THR A 56 -9.88 14.98 -1.07
CA THR A 56 -10.59 13.86 -0.46
C THR A 56 -10.82 14.18 1.03
N CYS A 57 -11.81 13.56 1.68
CA CYS A 57 -12.04 13.77 3.11
C CYS A 57 -10.90 13.21 3.96
N GLN A 58 -10.51 11.97 3.70
CA GLN A 58 -9.49 11.26 4.49
C GLN A 58 -8.73 10.18 3.72
N LEU A 59 -9.16 9.86 2.50
CA LEU A 59 -8.61 8.76 1.73
C LEU A 59 -7.43 9.25 0.89
N SER A 60 -6.25 8.66 1.09
CA SER A 60 -5.14 8.80 0.16
C SER A 60 -4.76 7.44 -0.41
N MET A 61 -4.33 7.39 -1.67
CA MET A 61 -3.98 6.14 -2.36
C MET A 61 -2.79 6.37 -3.28
N GLY A 62 -1.85 5.43 -3.27
CA GLY A 62 -0.69 5.44 -4.15
C GLY A 62 -0.28 4.04 -4.58
N LEU A 63 0.39 3.96 -5.71
CA LEU A 63 0.96 2.73 -6.26
C LEU A 63 2.48 2.82 -6.23
N THR A 64 3.10 1.90 -5.52
CA THR A 64 4.55 1.73 -5.53
C THR A 64 4.93 0.53 -6.37
N GLU A 65 5.93 0.69 -7.23
CA GLU A 65 6.49 -0.36 -8.06
C GLU A 65 7.98 -0.53 -7.72
N LEU A 66 8.38 -1.75 -7.38
CA LEU A 66 9.78 -2.06 -7.14
C LEU A 66 10.52 -2.30 -8.45
N ALA A 67 11.75 -1.78 -8.53
CA ALA A 67 12.64 -2.13 -9.62
C ALA A 67 13.02 -3.62 -9.53
N PRO A 68 13.36 -4.29 -10.64
CA PRO A 68 13.84 -5.66 -10.62
C PRO A 68 14.99 -5.86 -9.61
N GLY A 69 14.96 -6.96 -8.86
CA GLY A 69 15.95 -7.26 -7.82
C GLY A 69 15.80 -6.49 -6.50
N ASN A 70 14.79 -5.63 -6.38
CA ASN A 70 14.52 -4.87 -5.15
C ASN A 70 13.31 -5.43 -4.41
N LEU A 71 13.42 -5.52 -3.08
CA LEU A 71 12.50 -6.24 -2.21
C LEU A 71 11.89 -5.35 -1.11
N TRP A 72 12.40 -4.15 -0.86
CA TRP A 72 11.95 -3.30 0.24
C TRP A 72 11.09 -2.14 -0.23
N ASN A 73 9.84 -2.13 0.24
CA ASN A 73 8.88 -1.06 -0.07
C ASN A 73 8.97 0.14 0.90
N THR A 74 9.05 -0.12 2.20
CA THR A 74 9.10 0.92 3.24
C THR A 74 10.21 0.61 4.23
N MET A 75 11.40 1.16 3.98
CA MET A 75 12.53 1.12 4.90
C MET A 75 13.25 2.48 4.91
N PRO A 76 13.52 3.07 6.09
CA PRO A 76 13.17 2.58 7.43
C PRO A 76 11.65 2.52 7.68
N CYS A 77 11.23 1.56 8.50
CA CYS A 77 9.83 1.40 8.88
C CYS A 77 9.41 2.52 9.85
N HIS A 78 8.11 2.79 9.91
CA HIS A 78 7.56 3.83 10.76
C HIS A 78 6.12 3.48 11.15
N THR A 79 5.63 4.10 12.21
CA THR A 79 4.24 3.96 12.66
C THR A 79 3.52 5.30 12.60
N HIS A 80 2.19 5.25 12.51
CA HIS A 80 1.34 6.41 12.66
C HIS A 80 0.32 6.15 13.76
N GLU A 81 0.11 7.12 14.64
CA GLU A 81 -0.90 6.98 15.69
C GLU A 81 -2.31 7.35 15.22
N ARG A 82 -2.40 8.24 14.22
CA ARG A 82 -3.66 8.82 13.72
C ARG A 82 -4.04 8.34 12.33
N ARG A 83 -3.27 7.40 11.77
CA ARG A 83 -3.50 6.87 10.43
C ARG A 83 -3.41 5.36 10.46
N MET A 84 -4.13 4.74 9.55
CA MET A 84 -3.96 3.33 9.24
C MET A 84 -3.73 3.17 7.73
N GLU A 85 -3.07 2.07 7.39
CA GLU A 85 -2.75 1.75 6.01
C GLU A 85 -3.25 0.35 5.68
N VAL A 86 -3.58 0.16 4.41
CA VAL A 86 -3.95 -1.13 3.84
C VAL A 86 -3.04 -1.36 2.64
N TYR A 87 -2.56 -2.60 2.49
CA TYR A 87 -1.68 -3.00 1.41
C TYR A 87 -2.34 -4.06 0.54
N PHE A 88 -2.21 -3.89 -0.78
CA PHE A 88 -2.58 -4.89 -1.76
C PHE A 88 -1.39 -5.18 -2.68
N TYR A 89 -0.96 -6.45 -2.70
CA TYR A 89 0.18 -6.92 -3.48
C TYR A 89 -0.28 -7.64 -4.74
N PHE A 90 0.29 -7.25 -5.87
CA PHE A 90 -0.04 -7.83 -7.16
C PHE A 90 1.15 -7.73 -8.12
N ASN A 91 1.00 -8.35 -9.29
CA ASN A 91 2.04 -8.45 -10.31
C ASN A 91 3.29 -9.19 -9.80
N MET A 92 3.07 -10.27 -9.06
CA MET A 92 4.11 -11.16 -8.54
C MET A 92 4.13 -12.47 -9.35
N GLU A 93 5.29 -13.13 -9.42
CA GLU A 93 5.37 -14.50 -9.97
C GLU A 93 4.56 -15.49 -9.12
N GLU A 94 4.13 -16.58 -9.73
CA GLU A 94 3.26 -17.59 -9.12
C GLU A 94 3.86 -18.20 -7.84
N ASN A 95 5.16 -18.49 -7.85
CA ASN A 95 5.89 -19.06 -6.72
C ASN A 95 6.51 -17.99 -5.80
N ALA A 96 6.30 -16.72 -6.08
CA ALA A 96 6.76 -15.64 -5.22
C ALA A 96 5.80 -15.44 -4.05
N CYS A 97 6.36 -14.96 -2.93
CA CYS A 97 5.59 -14.52 -1.79
C CYS A 97 6.14 -13.21 -1.24
N VAL A 98 5.37 -12.63 -0.34
CA VAL A 98 5.68 -11.41 0.39
C VAL A 98 5.55 -11.71 1.87
N PHE A 99 6.61 -11.48 2.64
CA PHE A 99 6.54 -11.47 4.10
C PHE A 99 6.11 -10.10 4.60
N HIS A 100 4.80 -9.84 4.65
CA HIS A 100 4.27 -8.60 5.18
C HIS A 100 4.47 -8.55 6.71
N MET A 101 5.49 -7.84 7.17
CA MET A 101 5.77 -7.63 8.59
C MET A 101 4.72 -6.70 9.20
N MET A 102 4.30 -6.89 10.44
CA MET A 102 3.36 -6.04 11.18
C MET A 102 3.62 -6.18 12.69
N GLY A 103 2.90 -5.47 13.57
CA GLY A 103 3.07 -5.60 15.03
C GLY A 103 3.56 -4.32 15.70
N GLN A 104 4.28 -4.42 16.82
CA GLN A 104 5.02 -3.31 17.44
C GLN A 104 6.49 -3.37 16.99
N PRO A 105 7.29 -2.28 17.09
CA PRO A 105 8.66 -2.31 16.59
C PRO A 105 9.52 -3.35 17.32
N GLN A 106 9.22 -3.61 18.59
CA GLN A 106 9.91 -4.60 19.44
C GLN A 106 9.20 -5.96 19.46
N GLU A 107 8.02 -6.09 18.83
CA GLU A 107 7.22 -7.32 18.81
C GLU A 107 6.60 -7.53 17.43
N THR A 108 7.46 -7.67 16.42
CA THR A 108 7.00 -7.88 15.05
C THR A 108 6.41 -9.28 14.87
N ARG A 109 5.43 -9.38 13.98
CA ARG A 109 4.86 -10.60 13.40
C ARG A 109 4.90 -10.45 11.88
N HIS A 110 4.55 -11.50 11.15
CA HIS A 110 4.43 -11.43 9.70
C HIS A 110 3.25 -12.24 9.20
N ILE A 111 2.79 -11.88 8.00
CA ILE A 111 1.85 -12.66 7.19
C ILE A 111 2.54 -12.96 5.87
N VAL A 112 2.54 -14.22 5.45
CA VAL A 112 3.00 -14.61 4.12
C VAL A 112 1.86 -14.40 3.12
N MET A 113 2.09 -13.56 2.12
CA MET A 113 1.12 -13.14 1.12
C MET A 113 1.56 -13.59 -0.27
N HIS A 114 0.62 -14.00 -1.12
CA HIS A 114 0.87 -14.35 -2.52
C HIS A 114 0.25 -13.33 -3.49
N ASN A 115 0.49 -13.50 -4.79
CA ASN A 115 -0.03 -12.61 -5.83
C ASN A 115 -1.56 -12.46 -5.74
N GLU A 116 -2.06 -11.23 -5.66
CA GLU A 116 -3.50 -10.94 -5.55
C GLU A 116 -4.19 -11.61 -4.36
N ALA A 117 -3.43 -12.10 -3.38
CA ALA A 117 -3.96 -12.48 -2.09
C ALA A 117 -4.45 -11.21 -1.40
N GLY A 118 -5.72 -10.87 -1.64
CA GLY A 118 -6.43 -9.88 -0.87
C GLY A 118 -6.47 -10.38 0.57
N GLY A 119 -5.62 -9.83 1.43
CA GLY A 119 -5.68 -10.08 2.85
C GLY A 119 -6.95 -9.48 3.41
N TYR A 120 -8.04 -10.25 3.44
CA TYR A 120 -9.15 -9.95 4.33
C TYR A 120 -8.66 -10.26 5.75
N LEU A 121 -8.19 -9.22 6.44
CA LEU A 121 -7.75 -9.32 7.82
C LEU A 121 -8.98 -9.61 8.70
N PRO A 122 -9.08 -10.75 9.41
CA PRO A 122 -10.05 -10.93 10.48
C PRO A 122 -9.58 -10.13 11.70
N LYS A 123 -9.67 -8.81 11.57
CA LYS A 123 -9.61 -7.72 12.55
C LYS A 123 -9.52 -6.44 11.74
N LEU A 124 -10.68 -5.89 11.40
CA LEU A 124 -10.83 -4.45 11.22
C LEU A 124 -10.02 -3.77 12.32
N VAL A 125 -9.07 -2.90 11.97
CA VAL A 125 -8.77 -1.77 12.84
C VAL A 125 -9.94 -0.79 12.71
N TYR A 126 -11.10 -1.19 13.25
CA TYR A 126 -11.91 -0.27 14.01
C TYR A 126 -11.20 -0.16 15.37
N SER A 127 -10.31 0.81 15.51
CA SER A 127 -10.02 1.39 16.82
C SER A 127 -10.76 2.71 16.92
N LEU A 128 -12.09 2.64 16.83
CA LEU A 128 -12.89 3.59 17.58
C LEU A 128 -12.83 3.10 19.03
N ARG A 129 -12.03 3.85 19.81
CA ARG A 129 -11.86 3.83 21.29
C ARG A 129 -10.63 3.07 21.84
N ARG A 130 -9.60 3.89 22.11
CA ARG A 130 -8.52 3.79 23.13
C ARG A 130 -7.61 2.54 23.11
N ARG A 131 -6.31 2.84 22.87
CA ARG A 131 -5.07 2.09 23.18
C ARG A 131 -4.43 1.25 22.05
N HIS A 132 -3.58 1.94 21.29
CA HIS A 132 -2.25 1.54 20.79
C HIS A 132 -2.05 1.16 19.30
N PRO A 133 -0.96 1.65 18.64
CA PRO A 133 -0.82 1.70 17.17
C PRO A 133 0.17 0.67 16.58
N GLY A 134 0.07 0.27 15.30
CA GLY A 134 1.20 -0.36 14.60
C GLY A 134 0.87 -1.13 13.31
N LEU A 135 1.48 -0.73 12.19
CA LEU A 135 1.58 -1.50 10.94
C LEU A 135 3.01 -1.35 10.40
N TYR A 136 3.57 -2.43 9.84
CA TYR A 136 4.92 -2.51 9.27
C TYR A 136 4.80 -3.05 7.84
N VAL A 137 5.87 -3.04 7.03
CA VAL A 137 5.94 -3.78 5.76
C VAL A 137 7.35 -4.24 5.47
N HIS A 138 7.49 -5.51 5.11
CA HIS A 138 8.65 -6.12 4.47
C HIS A 138 8.15 -6.85 3.22
N LEU A 139 9.00 -7.04 2.23
CA LEU A 139 8.79 -8.05 1.20
C LEU A 139 10.07 -8.87 1.14
N GLY A 140 9.93 -10.19 1.25
CA GLY A 140 10.99 -11.15 1.06
C GLY A 140 10.52 -12.13 0.00
N GLY A 141 11.14 -12.13 -1.16
CA GLY A 141 10.82 -13.02 -2.27
C GLY A 141 11.86 -12.83 -3.37
N TRP A 142 12.37 -13.91 -3.95
CA TRP A 142 13.41 -13.82 -4.97
C TRP A 142 12.84 -13.28 -6.31
N TRP A 143 13.60 -12.37 -6.93
CA TRP A 143 13.54 -11.94 -8.35
C TRP A 143 12.21 -11.54 -9.01
N VAL A 144 11.39 -10.58 -8.51
CA VAL A 144 10.34 -10.00 -9.38
C VAL A 144 9.89 -8.56 -9.05
N LYS A 145 9.50 -7.84 -10.11
CA LYS A 145 8.84 -6.53 -10.16
C LYS A 145 7.48 -6.51 -9.44
N THR A 146 7.50 -6.31 -8.12
CA THR A 146 6.30 -6.26 -7.27
C THR A 146 5.65 -4.87 -7.29
N ARG A 147 4.32 -4.83 -7.37
CA ARG A 147 3.54 -3.59 -7.12
C ARG A 147 2.77 -3.70 -5.82
N SER A 148 2.76 -2.62 -5.04
CA SER A 148 1.92 -2.49 -3.85
C SER A 148 1.04 -1.25 -3.98
N LEU A 149 -0.25 -1.38 -3.71
CA LEU A 149 -1.08 -0.23 -3.44
C LEU A 149 -1.08 0.07 -1.94
N MET A 150 -0.75 1.30 -1.58
CA MET A 150 -0.74 1.79 -0.20
C MET A 150 -1.85 2.82 -0.05
N ILE A 151 -2.75 2.57 0.89
CA ILE A 151 -3.82 3.50 1.28
C ILE A 151 -3.44 4.17 2.58
N TRP A 152 -3.81 5.43 2.72
CA TRP A 152 -3.79 6.15 3.98
C TRP A 152 -5.21 6.57 4.30
N THR A 153 -5.69 6.27 5.49
CA THR A 153 -6.87 6.95 6.06
C THR A 153 -6.48 7.68 7.32
N THR A 154 -6.96 8.91 7.49
CA THR A 154 -6.72 9.70 8.70
C THR A 154 -7.94 9.58 9.61
N LEU A 155 -7.75 9.02 10.80
CA LEU A 155 -8.78 9.02 11.84
C LEU A 155 -8.85 10.45 12.41
N GLN A 156 -10.04 11.06 12.38
CA GLN A 156 -10.33 12.30 13.09
C GLN A 156 -10.44 12.05 14.60
#